data_AF-A0A1V6D824-F1
#
_entry.id   AF-A0A1V6D824-F1
#
_cell.length_a   1.000
_cell.length_b   1.000
_cell.length_c   1.000
_cell.angle_alpha   90.00
_cell.angle_beta   90.00
_cell.angle_gamma   90.00
#
_symmetry.space_group_name_H-M   'P 1'
#
loop_
_entity.id
_entity.type
_entity.pdbx_description
1 polymer ?
#
loop_
_entity_poly.entity_id
_entity_poly.type
_entity_poly.pdbx_seq_one_letter_code
_entity_poly.pdbx_strand_id
1 'polypeptide(L)'
;MTTQQNLLIVVLAVTALVLSAAVVGVLTTDDASAQVSVKSGRYVVCTASYSSATELVYILDMQSKKLNVYVADEHAHTLERVGRTLGL
;
A
#
# COMPACT_ATOMS: atom_id res chain seq x y z
N MET A 1 44.25 14.59 10.74
CA MET A 1 43.43 13.91 9.71
C MET A 1 44.06 14.20 8.38
N THR A 2 44.60 13.18 7.73
CA THR A 2 45.37 13.30 6.48
C THR A 2 44.43 13.55 5.31
N THR A 3 44.87 14.35 4.35
CA THR A 3 44.14 14.77 3.13
C THR A 3 43.42 13.62 2.41
N GLN A 4 43.95 12.41 2.52
CA GLN A 4 43.42 11.18 1.93
C GLN A 4 42.12 10.68 2.61
N GLN A 5 41.97 10.86 3.92
CA GLN A 5 40.74 10.50 4.66
C GLN A 5 39.59 11.45 4.27
N ASN A 6 39.88 12.74 4.16
CA ASN A 6 38.90 13.73 3.72
C ASN A 6 38.43 13.46 2.28
N LEU A 7 39.34 13.01 1.40
CA LEU A 7 39.00 12.64 0.03
C LEU A 7 38.06 11.44 -0.03
N LEU A 8 38.31 10.39 0.76
CA LEU A 8 37.44 9.21 0.82
C LEU A 8 36.04 9.56 1.35
N ILE A 9 35.95 10.43 2.36
CA ILE A 9 34.66 10.87 2.92
C ILE A 9 33.85 11.64 1.87
N VAL A 10 34.49 12.52 1.09
CA VAL A 10 33.83 13.28 0.02
C VAL A 10 33.32 12.34 -1.08
N VAL A 11 34.12 11.36 -1.50
CA VAL A 11 33.71 10.38 -2.51
C VAL A 11 32.52 9.55 -2.01
N LEU A 12 32.53 9.15 -0.74
CA LEU A 12 31.44 8.40 -0.14
C LEU A 12 30.15 9.24 -0.03
N ALA A 13 30.26 10.51 0.34
CA ALA A 13 29.11 11.40 0.43
C ALA A 13 28.47 11.66 -0.95
N VAL A 14 29.29 11.87 -1.98
CA VAL A 14 28.80 12.09 -3.35
C VAL A 14 28.11 10.83 -3.90
N THR A 15 28.71 9.65 -3.68
CA THR A 15 28.08 8.38 -4.11
C THR A 15 26.78 8.11 -3.37
N ALA A 16 26.73 8.32 -2.05
CA ALA A 16 25.49 8.20 -1.28
C ALA A 16 24.38 9.15 -1.76
N LEU A 17 24.73 10.38 -2.16
CA LEU A 17 23.79 11.36 -2.70
C LEU A 17 23.20 10.91 -4.05
N VAL A 18 24.05 10.41 -4.96
CA VAL A 18 23.60 9.88 -6.26
C VAL A 18 22.69 8.66 -6.08
N LEU A 19 23.05 7.73 -5.18
CA LEU A 19 22.20 6.57 -4.89
C LEU A 19 20.86 6.99 -4.28
N SER A 20 20.86 7.97 -3.37
CA SER A 20 19.64 8.47 -2.75
C SER A 20 18.70 9.12 -3.77
N ALA A 21 19.23 9.93 -4.68
CA ALA A 21 18.45 10.54 -5.75
C ALA A 21 17.87 9.49 -6.73
N ALA A 22 18.64 8.45 -7.05
CA ALA A 22 18.19 7.35 -7.90
C ALA A 22 17.06 6.54 -7.23
N VAL A 23 17.18 6.25 -5.94
CA VAL A 23 16.15 5.51 -5.18
C VAL A 23 14.85 6.32 -5.11
N VAL A 24 14.92 7.61 -4.80
CA VAL A 24 13.71 8.46 -4.76
C VAL A 24 13.09 8.54 -6.16
N GLY A 25 13.87 8.83 -7.20
CA GLY A 25 13.35 8.93 -8.56
C GLY A 25 12.67 7.66 -9.09
N VAL A 26 13.20 6.48 -8.71
CA VAL A 26 12.65 5.17 -9.12
C VAL A 26 11.46 4.74 -8.25
N LEU A 27 11.47 5.02 -6.94
CA LEU A 27 10.44 4.53 -6.03
C LEU A 27 9.25 5.48 -5.86
N THR A 28 9.35 6.76 -6.25
CA THR A 28 8.23 7.71 -6.16
C THR A 28 7.46 7.88 -7.46
N THR A 29 7.83 7.16 -8.54
CA THR A 29 7.16 7.23 -9.85
C THR A 29 6.13 6.13 -10.07
N ASP A 30 6.02 5.15 -9.17
CA ASP A 30 4.84 4.29 -9.14
C ASP A 30 3.71 5.05 -8.46
N ASP A 31 2.89 5.70 -9.29
CA ASP A 31 1.49 5.95 -8.91
C ASP A 31 0.93 4.62 -8.41
N ALA A 32 0.23 4.62 -7.28
CA ALA A 32 -0.53 3.48 -6.80
C ALA A 32 -1.64 3.15 -7.80
N SER A 33 -1.26 2.49 -8.90
CA SER A 33 -2.13 2.12 -9.99
C SER A 33 -2.76 0.78 -9.63
N ALA A 34 -4.07 0.81 -9.38
CA ALA A 34 -4.88 -0.40 -9.42
C ALA A 34 -4.87 -0.91 -10.87
N GLN A 35 -3.85 -1.71 -11.22
CA GLN A 35 -3.56 -2.16 -12.59
C GLN A 35 -4.70 -2.97 -13.23
N VAL A 36 -5.71 -3.37 -12.45
CA VAL A 36 -6.93 -3.93 -13.00
C VAL A 36 -8.11 -3.35 -12.20
N SER A 37 -8.76 -2.32 -12.73
CA SER A 37 -10.19 -2.17 -12.47
C SER A 37 -10.84 -3.42 -13.05
N VAL A 38 -11.07 -4.42 -12.21
CA VAL A 38 -11.85 -5.60 -12.56
C VAL A 38 -13.28 -5.11 -12.72
N LYS A 39 -13.57 -4.43 -13.84
CA LYS A 39 -14.91 -4.12 -14.36
C LYS A 39 -15.61 -5.41 -14.81
N SER A 40 -15.49 -6.48 -14.03
CA SER A 40 -16.51 -7.51 -14.01
C SER A 40 -17.43 -7.05 -12.89
N GLY A 41 -18.61 -6.51 -13.22
CA GLY A 41 -19.64 -6.06 -12.26
C GLY A 41 -20.17 -7.15 -11.31
N ARG A 42 -19.40 -8.23 -11.12
CA ARG A 42 -19.57 -9.28 -10.13
C ARG A 42 -19.23 -8.81 -8.72
N TYR A 43 -18.32 -7.86 -8.56
CA TYR A 43 -17.97 -7.33 -7.25
C TYR A 43 -18.09 -5.81 -7.19
N VAL A 44 -18.70 -5.31 -6.12
CA VAL A 44 -18.69 -3.90 -5.74
C VAL A 44 -17.83 -3.77 -4.49
N VAL A 45 -16.80 -2.93 -4.55
CA VAL A 45 -15.90 -2.68 -3.44
C VAL A 45 -16.06 -1.24 -2.99
N CYS A 46 -16.24 -1.03 -1.69
CA CYS A 46 -16.22 0.30 -1.09
C CYS A 46 -15.47 0.29 0.24
N THR A 47 -14.91 1.42 0.62
CA THR A 47 -14.33 1.61 1.95
C THR A 47 -15.19 2.59 2.74
N ALA A 48 -15.28 2.37 4.06
CA ALA A 48 -15.91 3.32 4.96
C ALA A 48 -15.19 3.30 6.31
N SER A 49 -15.07 4.49 6.90
CA SER A 49 -14.59 4.63 8.28
C SER A 49 -15.62 4.05 9.25
N TYR A 50 -15.20 3.08 10.06
CA TYR A 50 -15.98 2.55 11.18
C TYR A 50 -15.71 3.31 12.47
N SER A 51 -14.45 3.71 12.67
CA SER A 51 -14.01 4.57 13.77
C SER A 51 -12.90 5.52 13.28
N SER A 52 -12.51 6.49 14.12
CA SER A 52 -11.43 7.43 13.81
C SER A 52 -10.08 6.77 13.53
N ALA A 53 -9.90 5.51 13.90
CA ALA A 53 -8.67 4.73 13.71
C ALA A 53 -8.90 3.41 12.96
N THR A 54 -10.10 3.19 12.40
CA THR A 54 -10.43 1.91 11.76
C THR A 54 -11.22 2.15 10.48
N GLU A 55 -10.64 1.74 9.36
CA GLU A 55 -11.32 1.69 8.07
C GLU A 55 -11.71 0.25 7.74
N LEU A 56 -12.93 0.08 7.21
CA LEU A 56 -13.44 -1.20 6.78
C LEU A 56 -13.53 -1.23 5.25
N VAL A 57 -13.16 -2.38 4.69
CA VAL A 57 -13.30 -2.70 3.27
C VAL A 57 -14.50 -3.62 3.09
N TYR A 58 -15.49 -3.15 2.35
CA TYR A 58 -16.69 -3.90 2.01
C TYR A 58 -16.57 -4.45 0.59
N ILE A 59 -16.79 -5.75 0.45
CA ILE A 59 -16.80 -6.45 -0.83
C ILE A 59 -18.15 -7.13 -0.98
N LEU A 60 -18.99 -6.56 -1.83
CA LEU A 60 -20.27 -7.13 -2.23
C LEU A 60 -20.08 -8.00 -3.47
N ASP A 61 -20.33 -9.30 -3.34
CA ASP A 61 -20.48 -10.22 -4.46
C ASP A 61 -21.91 -10.16 -4.99
N MET A 62 -22.07 -9.59 -6.19
CA MET A 62 -23.35 -9.43 -6.88
C MET A 62 -23.93 -10.75 -7.39
N GLN A 63 -23.08 -11.77 -7.62
CA GLN A 63 -23.53 -13.08 -8.09
C GLN A 63 -24.10 -13.90 -6.93
N SER A 64 -23.38 -13.94 -5.80
CA SER A 64 -23.80 -14.70 -4.62
C SER A 64 -24.65 -13.89 -3.63
N LYS A 65 -24.85 -12.60 -3.89
CA LYS A 65 -25.53 -11.63 -3.01
C LYS A 65 -24.97 -11.64 -1.59
N LYS A 66 -23.65 -11.74 -1.49
CA LYS A 66 -22.94 -11.87 -0.22
C LYS A 66 -22.08 -10.65 0.03
N LEU A 67 -22.25 -10.04 1.20
CA LEU A 67 -21.40 -8.99 1.69
C LEU A 67 -20.30 -9.58 2.59
N ASN A 68 -19.05 -9.37 2.20
CA ASN A 68 -17.88 -9.65 3.02
C ASN A 68 -17.27 -8.34 3.48
N VAL A 69 -16.96 -8.25 4.77
CA VAL A 69 -16.37 -7.05 5.38
C VAL A 69 -15.00 -7.44 5.91
N TYR A 70 -14.02 -6.57 5.66
CA TYR A 70 -12.64 -6.76 6.10
C TYR A 70 -12.15 -5.52 6.83
N VAL A 71 -11.23 -5.70 7.76
CA VAL A 71 -10.44 -4.64 8.38
C VAL A 71 -8.99 -4.81 7.93
N ALA A 72 -8.30 -3.71 7.69
CA ALA A 72 -6.87 -3.75 7.46
C ALA A 72 -6.14 -3.92 8.80
N ASP A 73 -5.31 -4.95 8.89
CA ASP A 73 -4.31 -5.05 9.96
C ASP A 73 -2.99 -4.47 9.45
N GLU A 74 -2.62 -3.31 10.00
CA GLU A 74 -1.38 -2.61 9.67
C GLU A 74 -0.12 -3.38 10.05
N HIS A 75 -0.19 -4.25 11.07
CA HIS A 75 0.97 -5.00 11.58
C HIS A 75 1.23 -6.25 10.74
N ALA A 76 0.16 -6.92 10.31
CA ALA A 76 0.25 -8.12 9.49
C ALA A 76 0.31 -7.81 7.99
N HIS A 77 0.02 -6.58 7.58
CA HIS A 77 -0.19 -6.20 6.17
C HIS A 77 -1.23 -7.10 5.48
N THR A 78 -2.26 -7.53 6.22
CA THR A 78 -3.32 -8.42 5.73
C THR A 78 -4.70 -7.83 5.97
N LEU A 79 -5.67 -8.27 5.15
CA LEU A 79 -7.09 -7.99 5.38
C LEU A 79 -7.71 -9.11 6.21
N GLU A 80 -8.14 -8.79 7.43
CA GLU A 80 -8.85 -9.73 8.30
C GLU A 80 -10.36 -9.61 8.09
N ARG A 81 -11.04 -10.75 7.98
CA ARG A 81 -12.50 -10.76 7.79
C ARG A 81 -13.21 -10.41 9.09
N VAL A 82 -13.97 -9.33 9.06
CA VAL A 82 -14.76 -8.86 10.20
C VAL A 82 -16.13 -9.54 10.15
N GLY A 83 -16.32 -10.54 11.03
CA GLY A 83 -17.64 -11.13 11.27
C GLY A 83 -18.09 -12.17 10.22
N ARG A 84 -19.41 -12.37 10.14
CA ARG A 84 -20.05 -13.37 9.26
C ARG A 84 -20.52 -12.72 7.96
N THR A 85 -20.39 -13.44 6.85
CA THR A 85 -20.91 -13.03 5.54
C THR A 85 -22.42 -12.86 5.65
N LEU A 86 -22.91 -11.66 5.38
CA LEU A 86 -24.33 -11.36 5.36
C LEU A 86 -24.85 -11.68 3.95
N GLY A 87 -25.89 -12.51 3.88
CA GLY A 87 -26.66 -12.69 2.65
C GLY A 87 -27.68 -11.56 2.55
N LEU A 88 -27.76 -10.93 1.38
CA LEU A 88 -28.78 -9.95 1.03
C LEU A 88 -30.02 -10.62 0.41
#